data_AF-A0A971P6D1-F1
#
_entry.id   AF-A0A971P6D1-F1
#
_cell.length_a   1.000
_cell.length_b   1.000
_cell.length_c   1.000
_cell.angle_alpha   90.00
_cell.angle_beta   90.00
_cell.angle_gamma   90.00
#
_symmetry.space_group_name_H-M   'P 1'
#
loop_
_entity.id
_entity.type
_entity.pdbx_description
1 polymer ?
#
loop_
_entity_poly.entity_id
_entity_poly.type
_entity_poly.pdbx_seq_one_letter_code
_entity_poly.pdbx_strand_id
1 'polypeptide(L)'
;MRPRDIKPFVRTFRQVRRYLKTPFTPATAFEAVQRRMENRPQNFLSVARELVYGHSKSPYRALLLNAGCDYADLEAGVKRHGIEATLQTLKDAGVYVSLEEFKCKVPICRDGLTIEPDEADFDNPLRRQVSLEASTSGSRSAGVKVAYNWEFLAEEAANELLFYDCHGLLGAPLAFWLPVLPCVSGIHNLLMNIKYHKIPDRWFSQLETHNKSVSRKDRAAVDALLWSCRLMGYGVPRPEFAGVDAAEKVARWMAATGKKKGPCMVRTYASSAVRLIQAAIEKGIDVSGNVVFTGAEPLTPQRAAFIQSAKVKALTRYVATETGLIGASCKEATACDDMHIYMDRLAIIQRQRESMIGGHQVDSYLFTAMLTTAGKVMFNTELGDFGRLTVRPCDCVFGRLGMNVHVSEVRSHDKLTCEGMTLLGSQLDAAVWAVVQAAGGGPEDYQFWETQDDSGLARLEIAVSPMLGPLVETQFIDAVLTQLRAENISLTSGVWQQAGTLRLVRAQPHYTRGCKKLSIVKRPV
;
A
#
# COMPACT_ATOMS: atom_id res chain seq x y z
N MET A 1 38.52 2.22 -2.64
CA MET A 1 37.40 2.18 -3.63
C MET A 1 38.02 1.83 -4.98
N ARG A 2 37.59 0.77 -5.68
CA ARG A 2 38.22 0.42 -6.98
C ARG A 2 37.75 1.42 -8.05
N PRO A 3 38.53 1.70 -9.11
CA PRO A 3 38.17 2.68 -10.14
C PRO A 3 36.82 2.42 -10.84
N ARG A 4 36.38 1.15 -10.90
CA ARG A 4 35.07 0.75 -11.46
C ARG A 4 33.87 1.13 -10.58
N ASP A 5 34.07 1.44 -9.30
CA ASP A 5 33.00 1.78 -8.33
C ASP A 5 32.71 3.30 -8.26
N ILE A 6 33.51 4.14 -8.93
CA ILE A 6 33.44 5.62 -8.82
C ILE A 6 32.37 6.23 -9.72
N LYS A 7 32.21 5.72 -10.96
CA LYS A 7 31.26 6.29 -11.94
C LYS A 7 29.79 6.22 -11.47
N PRO A 8 29.29 5.09 -10.93
CA PRO A 8 27.92 5.03 -10.40
C PRO A 8 27.71 5.99 -9.22
N PHE A 9 28.69 6.10 -8.32
CA PHE A 9 28.64 7.02 -7.18
C PHE A 9 28.52 8.49 -7.61
N VAL A 10 29.37 8.93 -8.55
CA VAL A 10 29.33 10.31 -9.07
C VAL A 10 28.00 10.61 -9.77
N ARG A 11 27.43 9.63 -10.50
CA ARG A 11 26.10 9.77 -11.13
C ARG A 11 25.01 9.94 -10.07
N THR A 12 24.95 9.05 -9.08
CA THR A 12 23.98 9.12 -7.97
C THR A 12 24.10 10.45 -7.23
N PHE A 13 25.31 10.87 -6.87
CA PHE A 13 25.56 12.15 -6.20
C PHE A 13 25.02 13.34 -7.01
N ARG A 14 25.32 13.42 -8.32
CA ARG A 14 24.84 14.52 -9.18
C ARG A 14 23.32 14.53 -9.31
N GLN A 15 22.70 13.36 -9.44
CA GLN A 15 21.25 13.22 -9.56
C GLN A 15 20.53 13.62 -8.27
N VAL A 16 20.96 13.08 -7.12
CA VAL A 16 20.40 13.44 -5.81
C VAL A 16 20.63 14.93 -5.54
N ARG A 17 21.82 15.47 -5.83
CA ARG A 17 22.09 16.91 -5.67
C ARG A 17 21.13 17.76 -6.51
N ARG A 18 20.87 17.38 -7.77
CA ARG A 18 19.90 18.10 -8.61
C ARG A 18 18.49 18.03 -8.02
N TYR A 19 18.07 16.86 -7.57
CA TYR A 19 16.76 16.65 -6.94
C TYR A 19 16.57 17.50 -5.67
N LEU A 20 17.62 17.66 -4.86
CA LEU A 20 17.57 18.40 -3.59
C LEU A 20 17.82 19.91 -3.72
N LYS A 21 18.17 20.43 -4.91
CA LYS A 21 18.39 21.88 -5.11
C LYS A 21 17.14 22.74 -4.94
N THR A 22 15.95 22.15 -5.06
CA THR A 22 14.66 22.84 -4.97
C THR A 22 13.80 22.18 -3.90
N PRO A 23 14.11 22.35 -2.61
CA PRO A 23 13.35 21.70 -1.55
C PRO A 23 11.94 22.27 -1.47
N PHE A 24 10.97 21.44 -1.07
CA PHE A 24 9.61 21.91 -0.82
C PHE A 24 9.46 22.51 0.57
N THR A 25 8.75 23.63 0.63
CA THR A 25 8.06 24.17 1.81
C THR A 25 6.56 23.88 1.71
N PRO A 26 5.78 23.94 2.80
CA PRO A 26 4.33 23.73 2.74
C PRO A 26 3.63 24.60 1.69
N ALA A 27 4.00 25.88 1.59
CA ALA A 27 3.46 26.80 0.58
C ALA A 27 3.79 26.33 -0.85
N THR A 28 5.06 26.07 -1.16
CA THR A 28 5.45 25.63 -2.52
C THR A 28 4.88 24.26 -2.90
N ALA A 29 4.68 23.36 -1.94
CA ALA A 29 4.02 22.07 -2.17
C ALA A 29 2.53 22.25 -2.40
N PHE A 30 1.87 23.12 -1.63
CA PHE A 30 0.47 23.48 -1.84
C PHE A 30 0.27 24.07 -3.24
N GLU A 31 1.06 25.05 -3.64
CA GLU A 31 1.01 25.66 -4.98
C GLU A 31 1.26 24.63 -6.09
N ALA A 32 2.25 23.74 -5.90
CA ALA A 32 2.56 22.71 -6.89
C ALA A 32 1.40 21.71 -7.07
N VAL A 33 0.78 21.28 -5.97
CA VAL A 33 -0.38 20.38 -5.98
C VAL A 33 -1.62 21.09 -6.53
N GLN A 34 -1.87 22.33 -6.10
CA GLN A 34 -2.96 23.16 -6.59
C GLN A 34 -2.90 23.33 -8.10
N ARG A 35 -1.72 23.67 -8.65
CA ARG A 35 -1.52 23.79 -10.10
C ARG A 35 -1.85 22.49 -10.83
N ARG A 36 -1.49 21.33 -10.28
CA ARG A 36 -1.84 20.03 -10.88
C ARG A 36 -3.33 19.73 -10.81
N MET A 37 -4.00 20.13 -9.72
CA MET A 37 -5.46 20.03 -9.59
C MET A 37 -6.18 20.95 -10.59
N GLU A 38 -5.74 22.20 -10.75
CA GLU A 38 -6.32 23.16 -11.70
C GLU A 38 -6.17 22.71 -13.16
N ASN A 39 -5.05 22.05 -13.49
CA ASN A 39 -4.76 21.54 -14.84
C ASN A 39 -5.11 20.05 -15.02
N ARG A 40 -5.92 19.48 -14.11
CA ARG A 40 -6.19 18.04 -14.05
C ARG A 40 -6.75 17.46 -15.37
N PRO A 41 -7.70 18.11 -16.09
CA PRO A 41 -8.15 17.64 -17.40
C PRO A 41 -7.04 17.63 -18.46
N GLN A 42 -6.21 18.67 -18.52
CA GLN A 42 -5.10 18.78 -19.48
C GLN A 42 -4.02 17.74 -19.19
N ASN A 43 -3.74 17.49 -17.91
CA ASN A 43 -2.80 16.46 -17.46
C ASN A 43 -3.28 15.06 -17.89
N PHE A 44 -4.56 14.73 -17.65
CA PHE A 44 -5.16 13.47 -18.12
C PHE A 44 -5.06 13.30 -19.63
N LEU A 45 -5.42 14.32 -20.40
CA LEU A 45 -5.37 14.28 -21.85
C LEU A 45 -3.94 14.17 -22.38
N SER A 46 -2.95 14.77 -21.70
CA SER A 46 -1.53 14.61 -22.03
C SER A 46 -1.07 13.17 -21.81
N VAL A 47 -1.47 12.54 -20.69
CA VAL A 47 -1.22 11.10 -20.46
C VAL A 47 -1.85 10.24 -21.55
N ALA A 48 -3.13 10.46 -21.87
CA ALA A 48 -3.82 9.70 -22.90
C ALA A 48 -3.14 9.87 -24.27
N ARG A 49 -2.76 11.10 -24.63
CA ARG A 49 -2.09 11.38 -25.91
C ARG A 49 -0.71 10.72 -26.00
N GLU A 50 0.14 10.95 -25.01
CA GLU A 50 1.56 10.59 -25.06
C GLU A 50 1.81 9.12 -24.70
N LEU A 51 1.10 8.61 -23.69
CA LEU A 51 1.36 7.28 -23.13
C LEU A 51 0.42 6.19 -23.64
N VAL A 52 -0.76 6.57 -24.13
CA VAL A 52 -1.78 5.62 -24.63
C VAL A 52 -1.88 5.69 -26.16
N TYR A 53 -2.48 6.73 -26.72
CA TYR A 53 -2.73 6.84 -28.16
C TYR A 53 -1.44 6.92 -29.00
N GLY A 54 -0.43 7.62 -28.49
CA GLY A 54 0.89 7.74 -29.11
C GLY A 54 1.73 6.46 -29.08
N HIS A 55 1.28 5.43 -28.35
CA HIS A 55 1.99 4.16 -28.22
C HIS A 55 1.20 3.02 -28.87
N SER A 56 1.60 2.57 -30.05
CA SER A 56 0.85 1.59 -30.85
C SER A 56 0.66 0.23 -30.15
N LYS A 57 1.58 -0.17 -29.26
CA LYS A 57 1.50 -1.41 -28.48
C LYS A 57 0.68 -1.29 -27.20
N SER A 58 0.18 -0.10 -26.86
CA SER A 58 -0.59 0.10 -25.64
C SER A 58 -1.88 -0.75 -25.66
N PRO A 59 -2.12 -1.64 -24.68
CA PRO A 59 -3.37 -2.39 -24.59
C PRO A 59 -4.57 -1.46 -24.41
N TYR A 60 -4.39 -0.36 -23.68
CA TYR A 60 -5.42 0.67 -23.50
C TYR A 60 -5.81 1.35 -24.81
N ARG A 61 -4.85 1.59 -25.72
CA ARG A 61 -5.13 2.15 -27.04
C ARG A 61 -6.01 1.20 -27.86
N ALA A 62 -5.69 -0.10 -27.85
CA ALA A 62 -6.49 -1.10 -28.54
C ALA A 62 -7.92 -1.17 -27.98
N LEU A 63 -8.07 -1.14 -26.65
CA LEU A 63 -9.38 -1.09 -25.98
C LEU A 63 -10.19 0.16 -26.35
N LEU A 64 -9.57 1.35 -26.31
CA LEU A 64 -10.22 2.62 -26.65
C LEU A 64 -10.73 2.62 -28.10
N LEU A 65 -9.89 2.19 -29.05
CA LEU A 65 -10.27 2.13 -30.45
C LEU A 65 -11.36 1.07 -30.72
N ASN A 66 -11.33 -0.06 -30.01
CA ASN A 66 -12.38 -1.07 -30.12
C ASN A 66 -13.73 -0.58 -29.58
N ALA A 67 -13.71 0.29 -28.56
CA ALA A 67 -14.89 0.98 -28.07
C ALA A 67 -15.32 2.17 -28.97
N GLY A 68 -14.66 2.37 -30.12
CA GLY A 68 -14.96 3.47 -31.04
C GLY A 68 -14.60 4.86 -30.51
N CYS A 69 -13.66 4.93 -29.56
CA CYS A 69 -13.20 6.19 -28.98
C CYS A 69 -11.81 6.52 -29.52
N ASP A 70 -11.73 7.55 -30.38
CA ASP A 70 -10.46 8.15 -30.73
C ASP A 70 -10.03 9.23 -29.71
N TYR A 71 -8.87 9.85 -29.93
CA TYR A 71 -8.39 10.89 -29.00
C TYR A 71 -9.30 12.13 -28.96
N ALA A 72 -9.89 12.53 -30.10
CA ALA A 72 -10.80 13.67 -30.17
C ALA A 72 -12.11 13.38 -29.43
N ASP A 73 -12.62 12.14 -29.54
CA ASP A 73 -13.78 11.68 -28.78
C ASP A 73 -13.51 11.71 -27.27
N LEU A 74 -12.35 11.20 -26.83
CA LEU A 74 -11.95 11.24 -25.42
C LEU A 74 -11.86 12.69 -24.92
N GLU A 75 -11.23 13.57 -25.70
CA GLU A 75 -11.09 14.98 -25.37
C GLU A 75 -12.46 15.69 -25.27
N ALA A 76 -13.37 15.40 -26.20
CA ALA A 76 -14.74 15.92 -26.17
C ALA A 76 -15.51 15.41 -24.95
N GLY A 77 -15.39 14.12 -24.63
CA GLY A 77 -15.99 13.50 -23.45
C GLY A 77 -15.55 14.20 -22.16
N VAL A 78 -14.23 14.37 -21.97
CA VAL A 78 -13.66 15.04 -20.79
C VAL A 78 -14.13 16.48 -20.68
N LYS A 79 -14.15 17.23 -21.79
CA LYS A 79 -14.63 18.63 -21.79
C LYS A 79 -16.11 18.74 -21.42
N ARG A 80 -16.93 17.79 -21.87
CA ARG A 80 -18.39 17.84 -21.70
C ARG A 80 -18.86 17.27 -20.35
N HIS A 81 -18.25 16.19 -19.89
CA HIS A 81 -18.73 15.39 -18.76
C HIS A 81 -17.76 15.34 -17.57
N GLY A 82 -16.52 15.81 -17.75
CA GLY A 82 -15.46 15.62 -16.78
C GLY A 82 -14.80 14.25 -16.90
N ILE A 83 -13.73 14.05 -16.13
CA ILE A 83 -12.83 12.89 -16.27
C ILE A 83 -13.53 11.62 -15.77
N GLU A 84 -14.03 11.63 -14.53
CA GLU A 84 -14.62 10.46 -13.89
C GLU A 84 -15.84 9.93 -14.64
N ALA A 85 -16.74 10.80 -15.10
CA ALA A 85 -17.91 10.39 -15.88
C ALA A 85 -17.51 9.80 -17.24
N THR A 86 -16.51 10.37 -17.91
CA THR A 86 -15.98 9.83 -19.16
C THR A 86 -15.32 8.46 -18.94
N LEU A 87 -14.53 8.31 -17.87
CA LEU A 87 -13.92 7.04 -17.50
C LEU A 87 -14.98 5.96 -17.19
N GLN A 88 -16.08 6.34 -16.53
CA GLN A 88 -17.20 5.45 -16.25
C GLN A 88 -17.87 4.96 -17.55
N THR A 89 -18.20 5.87 -18.48
CA THR A 89 -18.75 5.52 -19.79
C THR A 89 -17.82 4.58 -20.57
N LEU A 90 -16.52 4.86 -20.58
CA LEU A 90 -15.53 4.01 -21.26
C LEU A 90 -15.41 2.64 -20.59
N LYS A 91 -15.44 2.59 -19.25
CA LYS A 91 -15.48 1.32 -18.52
C LYS A 91 -16.71 0.50 -18.88
N ASP A 92 -17.89 1.12 -18.96
CA ASP A 92 -19.13 0.45 -19.36
C ASP A 92 -19.08 -0.04 -20.82
N ALA A 93 -18.30 0.63 -21.68
CA ALA A 93 -17.97 0.17 -23.04
C ALA A 93 -16.83 -0.88 -23.11
N GLY A 94 -16.40 -1.43 -21.98
CA GLY A 94 -15.36 -2.47 -21.92
C GLY A 94 -13.91 -1.95 -21.84
N VAL A 95 -13.70 -0.64 -21.77
CA VAL A 95 -12.37 -0.02 -21.63
C VAL A 95 -11.94 -0.02 -20.15
N TYR A 96 -11.45 -1.17 -19.70
CA TYR A 96 -10.81 -1.35 -18.41
C TYR A 96 -9.84 -2.54 -18.50
N VAL A 97 -8.93 -2.64 -17.53
CA VAL A 97 -8.03 -3.78 -17.36
C VAL A 97 -8.17 -4.31 -15.93
N SER A 98 -8.57 -5.58 -15.80
CA SER A 98 -8.67 -6.27 -14.52
C SER A 98 -7.29 -6.63 -13.96
N LEU A 99 -7.23 -7.01 -12.67
CA LEU A 99 -5.97 -7.36 -12.03
C LEU A 99 -5.28 -8.52 -12.74
N GLU A 100 -6.04 -9.56 -13.10
CA GLU A 100 -5.52 -10.75 -13.75
C GLU A 100 -4.96 -10.44 -15.16
N GLU A 101 -5.63 -9.58 -15.91
CA GLU A 101 -5.18 -9.05 -17.20
C GLU A 101 -3.91 -8.19 -17.04
N PHE A 102 -3.89 -7.28 -16.07
CA PHE A 102 -2.74 -6.40 -15.79
C PHE A 102 -1.50 -7.18 -15.32
N LYS A 103 -1.70 -8.33 -14.67
CA LYS A 103 -0.63 -9.27 -14.28
C LYS A 103 -0.30 -10.29 -15.36
N CYS A 104 -0.85 -10.15 -16.58
CA CYS A 104 -0.63 -11.03 -17.72
C CYS A 104 -0.91 -12.50 -17.40
N LYS A 105 -1.86 -12.77 -16.49
CA LYS A 105 -2.27 -14.15 -16.13
C LYS A 105 -3.33 -14.69 -17.07
N VAL A 106 -4.07 -13.79 -17.71
CA VAL A 106 -5.10 -14.07 -18.70
C VAL A 106 -5.01 -13.00 -19.80
N PRO A 107 -5.41 -13.32 -21.04
CA PRO A 107 -5.57 -12.31 -22.08
C PRO A 107 -6.66 -11.29 -21.73
N ILE A 108 -6.58 -10.12 -22.35
CA ILE A 108 -7.68 -9.14 -22.34
C ILE A 108 -8.64 -9.52 -23.46
N CYS A 109 -9.85 -9.95 -23.09
CA CYS A 109 -10.89 -10.34 -24.03
C CYS A 109 -12.09 -9.39 -23.92
N ARG A 110 -12.41 -8.70 -25.03
CA ARG A 110 -13.63 -7.90 -25.21
C ARG A 110 -14.30 -8.34 -26.52
N ASP A 111 -15.52 -7.90 -26.77
CA ASP A 111 -16.25 -8.24 -27.99
C ASP A 111 -15.42 -7.87 -29.23
N GLY A 112 -15.04 -8.88 -30.02
CA GLY A 112 -14.23 -8.71 -31.24
C GLY A 112 -12.74 -8.43 -31.03
N LEU A 113 -12.24 -8.41 -29.79
CA LEU A 113 -10.85 -8.08 -29.46
C LEU A 113 -10.25 -9.02 -28.42
N THR A 114 -9.15 -9.68 -28.80
CA THR A 114 -8.30 -10.42 -27.88
C THR A 114 -6.89 -9.82 -27.92
N ILE A 115 -6.37 -9.43 -26.77
CA ILE A 115 -4.99 -8.96 -26.60
C ILE A 115 -4.28 -9.94 -25.67
N GLU A 116 -3.10 -10.38 -26.06
CA GLU A 116 -2.15 -11.09 -25.19
C GLU A 116 -1.13 -10.07 -24.68
N PRO A 117 -1.33 -9.48 -23.48
CA PRO A 117 -0.45 -8.41 -23.00
C PRO A 117 0.85 -8.97 -22.41
N ASP A 118 1.94 -8.24 -22.58
CA ASP A 118 3.17 -8.40 -21.80
C ASP A 118 3.26 -7.39 -20.65
N GLU A 119 3.97 -7.70 -19.56
CA GLU A 119 4.14 -6.77 -18.43
C GLU A 119 4.76 -5.43 -18.86
N ALA A 120 5.61 -5.45 -19.91
CA ALA A 120 6.25 -4.27 -20.48
C ALA A 120 5.27 -3.38 -21.27
N ASP A 121 4.13 -3.90 -21.73
CA ASP A 121 3.14 -3.10 -22.46
C ASP A 121 2.43 -2.07 -21.55
N PHE A 122 2.51 -2.27 -20.23
CA PHE A 122 2.03 -1.35 -19.21
C PHE A 122 3.14 -0.42 -18.68
N ASP A 123 4.37 -0.55 -19.15
CA ASP A 123 5.45 0.33 -18.74
C ASP A 123 5.34 1.71 -19.40
N ASN A 124 5.68 2.76 -18.65
CA ASN A 124 5.71 4.10 -19.24
C ASN A 124 6.79 4.17 -20.35
N PRO A 125 6.41 4.44 -21.62
CA PRO A 125 7.37 4.47 -22.74
C PRO A 125 8.31 5.68 -22.69
N LEU A 126 7.98 6.75 -21.95
CA LEU A 126 8.80 7.95 -21.81
C LEU A 126 9.93 7.80 -20.80
N ARG A 127 10.23 6.58 -20.34
CA ARG A 127 11.35 6.23 -19.44
C ARG A 127 12.71 6.53 -20.08
N ARG A 128 13.08 7.80 -20.20
CA ARG A 128 14.38 8.21 -20.74
C ARG A 128 15.52 8.07 -19.73
N GLN A 129 15.24 8.06 -18.41
CA GLN A 129 16.25 7.85 -17.36
C GLN A 129 15.64 7.20 -16.11
N VAL A 130 15.84 5.89 -15.91
CA VAL A 130 15.50 5.22 -14.65
C VAL A 130 16.42 5.74 -13.54
N SER A 131 15.83 6.31 -12.49
CA SER A 131 16.59 6.88 -11.36
C SER A 131 16.70 5.87 -10.22
N LEU A 132 15.65 5.08 -9.99
CA LEU A 132 15.64 3.92 -9.12
C LEU A 132 14.80 2.81 -9.75
N GLU A 133 15.35 1.61 -9.83
CA GLU A 133 14.55 0.39 -10.04
C GLU A 133 14.16 -0.16 -8.68
N ALA A 134 12.86 -0.30 -8.47
CA ALA A 134 12.31 -0.89 -7.27
C ALA A 134 11.61 -2.19 -7.60
N SER A 135 11.83 -3.20 -6.76
CA SER A 135 10.91 -4.32 -6.60
C SER A 135 10.37 -4.20 -5.17
N THR A 136 9.06 -4.19 -5.02
CA THR A 136 8.46 -4.34 -3.69
C THR A 136 8.21 -5.83 -3.44
N SER A 137 8.26 -6.22 -2.18
CA SER A 137 7.67 -7.48 -1.73
C SER A 137 6.13 -7.35 -1.87
N GLY A 138 5.63 -7.47 -3.08
CA GLY A 138 4.21 -7.65 -3.34
C GLY A 138 3.75 -8.94 -2.65
N SER A 139 2.50 -8.96 -2.20
CA SER A 139 1.89 -10.12 -1.53
C SER A 139 1.78 -11.36 -2.43
N ARG A 140 1.90 -11.20 -3.77
CA ARG A 140 1.37 -12.17 -4.74
C ARG A 140 2.24 -12.43 -6.01
N SER A 141 3.43 -11.86 -6.16
CA SER A 141 4.29 -12.14 -7.34
C SER A 141 5.78 -11.96 -7.05
N ALA A 142 6.64 -12.28 -8.03
CA ALA A 142 8.10 -12.08 -8.01
C ALA A 142 8.55 -10.59 -7.85
N GLY A 143 7.62 -9.70 -7.49
CA GLY A 143 7.77 -8.27 -7.32
C GLY A 143 7.71 -7.54 -8.66
N VAL A 144 6.75 -6.62 -8.83
CA VAL A 144 6.69 -5.78 -10.03
C VAL A 144 7.86 -4.81 -9.99
N LYS A 145 8.63 -4.76 -11.08
CA LYS A 145 9.68 -3.76 -11.25
C LYS A 145 9.05 -2.44 -11.66
N VAL A 146 9.18 -1.43 -10.82
CA VAL A 146 8.76 -0.05 -11.16
C VAL A 146 9.99 0.84 -11.16
N ALA A 147 10.14 1.60 -12.24
CA ALA A 147 11.15 2.62 -12.37
C ALA A 147 10.61 3.94 -11.81
N TYR A 148 11.19 4.43 -10.72
CA TYR A 148 10.90 5.76 -10.20
C TYR A 148 11.86 6.77 -10.84
N ASN A 149 11.32 7.87 -11.35
CA ASN A 149 12.09 9.04 -11.78
C ASN A 149 12.04 10.14 -10.68
N TRP A 150 12.87 11.17 -10.79
CA TRP A 150 12.99 12.21 -9.77
C TRP A 150 11.77 13.13 -9.71
N GLU A 151 11.11 13.34 -10.84
CA GLU A 151 9.90 14.15 -10.96
C GLU A 151 8.73 13.48 -10.22
N PHE A 152 8.52 12.18 -10.44
CA PHE A 152 7.55 11.34 -9.72
C PHE A 152 7.78 11.37 -8.21
N LEU A 153 9.04 11.22 -7.78
CA LEU A 153 9.40 11.32 -6.36
C LEU A 153 9.11 12.71 -5.78
N ALA A 154 9.32 13.78 -6.56
CA ALA A 154 9.00 15.14 -6.13
C ALA A 154 7.50 15.36 -5.99
N GLU A 155 6.68 14.82 -6.91
CA GLU A 155 5.22 14.87 -6.81
C GLU A 155 4.72 14.17 -5.54
N GLU A 156 5.22 12.97 -5.25
CA GLU A 156 4.90 12.25 -4.02
C GLU A 156 5.38 12.98 -2.77
N ALA A 157 6.57 13.57 -2.81
CA ALA A 157 7.12 14.34 -1.70
C ALA A 157 6.26 15.57 -1.38
N ALA A 158 5.68 16.23 -2.39
CA ALA A 158 4.76 17.35 -2.17
C ALA A 158 3.50 16.89 -1.43
N ASN A 159 2.88 15.78 -1.86
CA ASN A 159 1.70 15.23 -1.20
C ASN A 159 2.00 14.72 0.23
N GLU A 160 3.13 14.04 0.44
CA GLU A 160 3.54 13.56 1.77
C GLU A 160 3.86 14.74 2.71
N LEU A 161 4.46 15.82 2.20
CA LEU A 161 4.70 17.03 2.98
C LEU A 161 3.38 17.66 3.44
N LEU A 162 2.40 17.80 2.55
CA LEU A 162 1.08 18.32 2.90
C LEU A 162 0.32 17.40 3.86
N PHE A 163 0.54 16.09 3.78
CA PHE A 163 -0.01 15.15 4.75
C PHE A 163 0.53 15.42 6.16
N TYR A 164 1.83 15.67 6.29
CA TYR A 164 2.44 16.02 7.58
C TYR A 164 1.95 17.37 8.08
N ASP A 165 1.84 18.37 7.19
CA ASP A 165 1.31 19.70 7.50
C ASP A 165 -0.14 19.64 8.01
N CYS A 166 -1.00 18.90 7.29
CA CYS A 166 -2.42 18.71 7.62
C CYS A 166 -2.64 18.21 9.05
N HIS A 167 -1.78 17.30 9.51
CA HIS A 167 -1.84 16.73 10.87
C HIS A 167 -0.98 17.49 11.89
N GLY A 168 -0.31 18.58 11.53
CA GLY A 168 0.52 19.39 12.43
C GLY A 168 1.83 18.70 12.85
N LEU A 169 2.36 17.82 12.00
CA LEU A 169 3.43 16.87 12.33
C LEU A 169 4.79 17.21 11.69
N LEU A 170 4.90 18.32 10.96
CA LEU A 170 6.15 18.73 10.30
C LEU A 170 7.33 18.84 11.26
N GLY A 171 7.11 19.37 12.47
CA GLY A 171 8.14 19.52 13.50
C GLY A 171 8.45 18.25 14.30
N ALA A 172 7.57 17.25 14.29
CA ALA A 172 7.66 16.08 15.17
C ALA A 172 8.87 15.18 14.83
N PRO A 173 9.65 14.68 15.79
CA PRO A 173 10.73 13.72 15.51
C PRO A 173 10.22 12.49 14.78
N LEU A 174 11.03 11.91 13.90
CA LEU A 174 10.61 10.82 13.02
C LEU A 174 11.57 9.64 13.09
N ALA A 175 11.04 8.44 13.33
CA ALA A 175 11.75 7.20 13.05
C ALA A 175 11.11 6.45 11.89
N PHE A 176 11.96 5.82 11.09
CA PHE A 176 11.53 4.76 10.18
C PHE A 176 11.69 3.41 10.88
N TRP A 177 10.67 2.56 10.76
CA TRP A 177 10.81 1.13 10.95
C TRP A 177 10.40 0.43 9.65
N LEU A 178 11.32 0.49 8.68
CA LEU A 178 11.11 0.13 7.28
C LEU A 178 12.37 -0.56 6.75
N PRO A 179 12.24 -1.61 5.92
CA PRO A 179 13.39 -2.29 5.35
C PRO A 179 14.12 -1.41 4.33
N VAL A 180 15.36 -1.81 4.03
CA VAL A 180 16.15 -1.26 2.92
C VAL A 180 16.25 -2.25 1.75
N LEU A 181 17.00 -1.89 0.71
CA LEU A 181 17.17 -2.72 -0.48
C LEU A 181 17.51 -4.18 -0.11
N PRO A 182 16.89 -5.18 -0.80
CA PRO A 182 16.15 -5.04 -2.06
C PRO A 182 14.72 -4.49 -1.95
N CYS A 183 14.17 -4.32 -0.74
CA CYS A 183 12.88 -3.65 -0.56
C CYS A 183 13.05 -2.13 -0.61
N VAL A 184 12.41 -1.45 -1.57
CA VAL A 184 12.62 -0.01 -1.76
C VAL A 184 11.99 0.87 -0.68
N SER A 185 11.07 0.34 0.16
CA SER A 185 10.18 1.15 0.99
C SER A 185 10.92 2.19 1.84
N GLY A 186 11.97 1.82 2.57
CA GLY A 186 12.73 2.78 3.37
C GLY A 186 13.50 3.82 2.54
N ILE A 187 14.06 3.43 1.38
CA ILE A 187 14.79 4.33 0.48
C ILE A 187 13.84 5.32 -0.20
N HIS A 188 12.69 4.83 -0.68
CA HIS A 188 11.63 5.65 -1.26
C HIS A 188 11.13 6.71 -0.27
N ASN A 189 10.83 6.27 0.96
CA ASN A 189 10.39 7.17 2.03
C ASN A 189 11.48 8.16 2.45
N LEU A 190 12.75 7.76 2.47
CA LEU A 190 13.86 8.68 2.71
C LEU A 190 13.90 9.77 1.63
N LEU A 191 13.87 9.41 0.35
CA LEU A 191 13.99 10.34 -0.77
C LEU A 191 12.84 11.35 -0.83
N MET A 192 11.62 10.93 -0.49
CA MET A 192 10.51 11.86 -0.31
C MET A 192 10.81 12.85 0.83
N ASN A 193 11.17 12.32 2.00
CA ASN A 193 11.39 13.12 3.21
C ASN A 193 12.52 14.16 3.10
N ILE A 194 13.66 13.79 2.50
CA ILE A 194 14.79 14.72 2.36
C ILE A 194 14.50 15.86 1.37
N LYS A 195 13.52 15.69 0.47
CA LYS A 195 13.09 16.73 -0.48
C LYS A 195 12.48 17.95 0.23
N TYR A 196 11.95 17.77 1.43
CA TYR A 196 11.45 18.85 2.28
C TYR A 196 12.21 18.91 3.63
N HIS A 197 13.48 18.51 3.61
CA HIS A 197 14.40 18.54 4.75
C HIS A 197 13.94 17.81 6.02
N LYS A 198 13.01 16.84 5.90
CA LYS A 198 12.54 16.04 7.04
C LYS A 198 13.38 14.79 7.22
N ILE A 199 14.57 14.93 7.78
CA ILE A 199 15.48 13.81 8.03
C ILE A 199 14.95 12.96 9.22
N PRO A 200 14.85 11.63 9.12
CA PRO A 200 14.49 10.80 10.26
C PRO A 200 15.60 10.85 11.32
N ASP A 201 15.23 10.97 12.60
CA ASP A 201 16.14 10.88 13.76
C ASP A 201 16.73 9.46 13.89
N ARG A 202 15.95 8.44 13.54
CA ARG A 202 16.33 7.03 13.58
C ARG A 202 15.79 6.26 12.37
N TRP A 203 16.53 5.23 11.97
CA TRP A 203 16.09 4.29 10.96
C TRP A 203 16.33 2.87 11.44
N PHE A 204 15.27 2.22 11.88
CA PHE A 204 15.20 0.81 12.20
C PHE A 204 14.84 0.03 10.92
N SER A 205 15.63 -0.98 10.56
CA SER A 205 15.39 -1.83 9.39
C SER A 205 14.96 -3.22 9.83
N GLN A 206 13.78 -3.67 9.39
CA GLN A 206 13.31 -5.05 9.63
C GLN A 206 14.14 -6.10 8.86
N LEU A 207 14.87 -5.67 7.84
CA LEU A 207 15.83 -6.50 7.13
C LEU A 207 17.25 -6.20 7.58
N GLU A 208 18.01 -7.25 7.86
CA GLU A 208 19.42 -7.14 8.19
C GLU A 208 20.23 -6.79 6.94
N THR A 209 20.89 -5.63 6.99
CA THR A 209 21.67 -5.07 5.87
C THR A 209 22.89 -5.91 5.50
N HIS A 210 23.38 -6.74 6.42
CA HIS A 210 24.58 -7.58 6.25
C HIS A 210 24.27 -9.07 6.00
N ASN A 211 22.99 -9.45 5.92
CA ASN A 211 22.59 -10.83 5.63
C ASN A 211 23.13 -11.29 4.25
N LYS A 212 23.50 -12.57 4.13
CA LYS A 212 24.00 -13.19 2.89
C LYS A 212 23.00 -13.08 1.72
N SER A 213 21.72 -12.90 2.01
CA SER A 213 20.64 -12.70 1.03
C SER A 213 20.63 -11.33 0.35
N VAL A 214 21.33 -10.32 0.90
CA VAL A 214 21.40 -8.98 0.31
C VAL A 214 22.62 -8.88 -0.61
N SER A 215 22.38 -8.53 -1.88
CA SER A 215 23.45 -8.45 -2.87
C SER A 215 24.49 -7.39 -2.48
N ARG A 216 25.76 -7.61 -2.84
CA ARG A 216 26.81 -6.59 -2.63
C ARG A 216 26.51 -5.28 -3.38
N LYS A 217 25.76 -5.38 -4.49
CA LYS A 217 25.32 -4.23 -5.30
C LYS A 217 24.31 -3.37 -4.54
N ASP A 218 23.33 -3.98 -3.89
CA ASP A 218 22.30 -3.27 -3.12
C ASP A 218 22.90 -2.55 -1.92
N ARG A 219 23.81 -3.21 -1.20
CA ARG A 219 24.58 -2.57 -0.12
C ARG A 219 25.36 -1.36 -0.60
N ALA A 220 26.13 -1.50 -1.68
CA ALA A 220 26.89 -0.40 -2.25
C ALA A 220 26.00 0.76 -2.73
N ALA A 221 24.80 0.47 -3.25
CA ALA A 221 23.84 1.49 -3.66
C ALA A 221 23.26 2.27 -2.46
N VAL A 222 22.88 1.57 -1.39
CA VAL A 222 22.43 2.21 -0.15
C VAL A 222 23.54 3.07 0.45
N ASP A 223 24.75 2.53 0.58
CA ASP A 223 25.89 3.28 1.10
C ASP A 223 26.20 4.52 0.25
N ALA A 224 26.20 4.39 -1.08
CA ALA A 224 26.43 5.49 -2.00
C ALA A 224 25.39 6.62 -1.82
N LEU A 225 24.12 6.26 -1.65
CA LEU A 225 23.04 7.22 -1.39
C LEU A 225 23.24 7.92 -0.04
N LEU A 226 23.45 7.16 1.04
CA LEU A 226 23.62 7.71 2.38
C LEU A 226 24.84 8.64 2.47
N TRP A 227 25.96 8.24 1.86
CA TRP A 227 27.15 9.08 1.75
C TRP A 227 26.88 10.33 0.92
N SER A 228 26.17 10.22 -0.19
CA SER A 228 25.80 11.39 -1.01
C SER A 228 24.98 12.39 -0.20
N CYS A 229 23.96 11.93 0.54
CA CYS A 229 23.16 12.76 1.44
C CYS A 229 24.02 13.48 2.48
N ARG A 230 24.93 12.76 3.15
CA ARG A 230 25.83 13.33 4.16
C ARG A 230 26.78 14.38 3.61
N LEU A 231 27.36 14.14 2.43
CA LEU A 231 28.21 15.12 1.74
C LEU A 231 27.46 16.40 1.38
N MET A 232 26.12 16.35 1.27
CA MET A 232 25.26 17.51 1.04
C MET A 232 24.69 18.11 2.32
N GLY A 233 25.17 17.69 3.51
CA GLY A 233 24.74 18.22 4.80
C GLY A 233 23.48 17.57 5.38
N TYR A 234 22.94 16.52 4.75
CA TYR A 234 21.82 15.77 5.30
C TYR A 234 22.35 14.67 6.24
N GLY A 235 22.16 14.86 7.55
CA GLY A 235 22.53 13.92 8.61
C GLY A 235 21.69 12.65 8.65
N VAL A 236 21.56 11.94 7.52
CA VAL A 236 20.74 10.73 7.42
C VAL A 236 21.32 9.61 8.31
N PRO A 237 20.51 9.02 9.21
CA PRO A 237 20.95 7.93 10.06
C PRO A 237 21.24 6.68 9.21
N ARG A 238 22.21 5.88 9.65
CA ARG A 238 22.41 4.55 9.07
C ARG A 238 21.24 3.65 9.49
N PRO A 239 20.72 2.80 8.59
CA PRO A 239 19.75 1.77 8.96
C PRO A 239 20.36 0.84 10.01
N GLU A 240 19.71 0.77 11.17
CA GLU A 240 20.04 -0.09 12.29
C GLU A 240 19.13 -1.30 12.24
N PHE A 241 19.68 -2.51 12.28
CA PHE A 241 18.85 -3.71 12.26
C PHE A 241 17.96 -3.78 13.51
N ALA A 242 16.67 -3.98 13.26
CA ALA A 242 15.64 -4.24 14.24
C ALA A 242 14.57 -5.08 13.54
N GLY A 243 14.72 -6.40 13.63
CA GLY A 243 13.75 -7.37 13.15
C GLY A 243 12.37 -7.18 13.78
N VAL A 244 11.37 -7.93 13.30
CA VAL A 244 9.99 -7.85 13.80
C VAL A 244 9.84 -8.23 15.28
N ASP A 245 10.81 -8.98 15.81
CA ASP A 245 10.99 -9.38 17.20
C ASP A 245 11.60 -8.27 18.07
N ALA A 246 12.34 -7.34 17.47
CA ALA A 246 12.96 -6.20 18.16
C ALA A 246 12.01 -4.99 18.33
N ALA A 247 10.70 -5.22 18.35
CA ALA A 247 9.67 -4.18 18.47
C ALA A 247 9.84 -3.29 19.72
N GLU A 248 10.29 -3.89 20.83
CA GLU A 248 10.58 -3.20 22.09
C GLU A 248 11.58 -2.05 21.90
N LYS A 249 12.59 -2.23 21.04
CA LYS A 249 13.62 -1.21 20.77
C LYS A 249 13.01 0.06 20.16
N VAL A 250 12.04 -0.12 19.26
CA VAL A 250 11.33 0.98 18.60
C VAL A 250 10.37 1.65 19.58
N ALA A 251 9.66 0.86 20.40
CA ALA A 251 8.79 1.36 21.46
C ALA A 251 9.57 2.21 22.49
N ARG A 252 10.74 1.76 22.93
CA ARG A 252 11.61 2.52 23.85
C ARG A 252 12.09 3.84 23.23
N TRP A 253 12.44 3.84 21.94
CA TRP A 253 12.80 5.07 21.25
C TRP A 253 11.62 6.06 21.19
N MET A 254 10.43 5.57 20.85
CA MET A 254 9.20 6.36 20.74
C MET A 254 8.83 6.98 22.09
N ALA A 255 8.84 6.20 23.17
CA ALA A 255 8.58 6.68 24.53
C ALA A 255 9.60 7.74 24.98
N ALA A 256 10.90 7.45 24.84
CA ALA A 256 11.97 8.36 25.25
C ALA A 256 11.94 9.68 24.46
N THR A 257 11.68 9.60 23.15
CA THR A 257 11.62 10.78 22.27
C THR A 257 10.36 11.59 22.52
N GLY A 258 9.21 10.92 22.63
CA GLY A 258 7.92 11.51 22.96
C GLY A 258 7.97 12.34 24.26
N LYS A 259 8.57 11.77 25.30
CA LYS A 259 8.74 12.44 26.60
C LYS A 259 9.69 13.64 26.54
N LYS A 260 10.76 13.57 25.75
CA LYS A 260 11.81 14.60 25.70
C LYS A 260 11.50 15.75 24.75
N LYS A 261 10.85 15.47 23.62
CA LYS A 261 10.70 16.41 22.50
C LYS A 261 9.24 16.70 22.15
N GLY A 262 8.28 16.19 22.92
CA GLY A 262 6.86 16.18 22.55
C GLY A 262 6.54 15.05 21.56
N PRO A 263 5.30 14.99 21.03
CA PRO A 263 4.83 13.90 20.17
C PRO A 263 5.81 13.57 19.05
N CYS A 264 6.16 12.29 18.93
CA CYS A 264 7.01 11.78 17.86
C CYS A 264 6.24 10.82 16.94
N MET A 265 6.87 10.48 15.82
CA MET A 265 6.29 9.68 14.76
C MET A 265 7.14 8.43 14.49
N VAL A 266 6.49 7.29 14.34
CA VAL A 266 7.10 6.09 13.75
C VAL A 266 6.38 5.75 12.45
N ARG A 267 7.11 5.67 11.34
CA ARG A 267 6.57 5.23 10.06
C ARG A 267 6.92 3.76 9.83
N THR A 268 5.91 2.92 9.63
CA THR A 268 6.08 1.47 9.49
C THR A 268 4.86 0.81 8.79
N TYR A 269 4.84 -0.52 8.71
CA TYR A 269 3.69 -1.30 8.20
C TYR A 269 2.59 -1.42 9.27
N ALA A 270 1.33 -1.67 8.86
CA ALA A 270 0.24 -1.80 9.83
C ALA A 270 0.49 -2.92 10.86
N SER A 271 0.95 -4.09 10.42
CA SER A 271 1.37 -5.20 11.28
C SER A 271 2.49 -4.82 12.27
N SER A 272 3.51 -4.10 11.78
CA SER A 272 4.63 -3.67 12.61
C SER A 272 4.22 -2.61 13.63
N ALA A 273 3.28 -1.72 13.28
CA ALA A 273 2.72 -0.77 14.24
C ALA A 273 2.01 -1.51 15.39
N VAL A 274 1.23 -2.55 15.10
CA VAL A 274 0.59 -3.37 16.14
C VAL A 274 1.65 -4.06 17.02
N ARG A 275 2.71 -4.64 16.45
CA ARG A 275 3.82 -5.24 17.21
C ARG A 275 4.53 -4.24 18.12
N LEU A 276 4.72 -3.01 17.65
CA LEU A 276 5.29 -1.93 18.48
C LEU A 276 4.41 -1.71 19.72
N ILE A 277 3.09 -1.57 19.52
CA ILE A 277 2.15 -1.33 20.60
C ILE A 277 2.05 -2.53 21.55
N GLN A 278 2.02 -3.75 21.02
CA GLN A 278 2.04 -4.97 21.81
C GLN A 278 3.27 -5.01 22.73
N ALA A 279 4.47 -4.79 22.17
CA ALA A 279 5.71 -4.75 22.95
C ALA A 279 5.71 -3.63 23.99
N ALA A 280 5.08 -2.49 23.69
CA ALA A 280 4.93 -1.40 24.65
C ALA A 280 4.04 -1.79 25.84
N ILE A 281 2.89 -2.41 25.58
CA ILE A 281 1.94 -2.88 26.60
C ILE A 281 2.60 -3.96 27.48
N GLU A 282 3.17 -5.00 26.87
CA GLU A 282 3.80 -6.11 27.60
C GLU A 282 4.96 -5.68 28.51
N LYS A 283 5.69 -4.63 28.11
CA LYS A 283 6.86 -4.12 28.85
C LYS A 283 6.54 -2.90 29.71
N GLY A 284 5.28 -2.45 29.77
CA GLY A 284 4.87 -1.26 30.51
C GLY A 284 5.55 0.02 30.01
N ILE A 285 5.84 0.14 28.71
CA ILE A 285 6.46 1.32 28.10
C ILE A 285 5.36 2.30 27.69
N ASP A 286 5.35 3.49 28.29
CA ASP A 286 4.40 4.54 27.93
C ASP A 286 4.74 5.18 26.58
N VAL A 287 3.94 4.86 25.56
CA VAL A 287 4.01 5.43 24.21
C VAL A 287 2.87 6.42 23.91
N SER A 288 2.08 6.79 24.92
CA SER A 288 0.89 7.63 24.74
C SER A 288 1.19 8.99 24.13
N GLY A 289 0.24 9.52 23.36
CA GLY A 289 0.34 10.84 22.72
C GLY A 289 1.23 10.90 21.48
N ASN A 290 1.88 9.79 21.10
CA ASN A 290 2.68 9.69 19.88
C ASN A 290 1.85 9.20 18.68
N VAL A 291 2.46 9.22 17.49
CA VAL A 291 1.79 8.89 16.21
C VAL A 291 2.50 7.76 15.49
N VAL A 292 1.74 6.85 14.90
CA VAL A 292 2.26 5.84 13.96
C VAL A 292 1.67 6.06 12.57
N PHE A 293 2.54 6.12 11.57
CA PHE A 293 2.12 6.06 10.17
C PHE A 293 2.13 4.62 9.71
N THR A 294 0.99 4.12 9.28
CA THR A 294 0.81 2.77 8.74
C THR A 294 0.69 2.83 7.22
N GLY A 295 1.00 1.73 6.55
CA GLY A 295 0.82 1.60 5.10
C GLY A 295 1.19 0.20 4.60
N ALA A 296 1.00 -0.02 3.30
CA ALA A 296 1.21 -1.28 2.59
C ALA A 296 0.37 -2.49 3.03
N GLU A 297 -0.39 -2.35 4.12
CA GLU A 297 -1.37 -3.30 4.62
C GLU A 297 -2.60 -2.50 5.08
N PRO A 298 -3.83 -3.06 4.97
CA PRO A 298 -5.02 -2.40 5.49
C PRO A 298 -4.93 -2.10 6.98
N LEU A 299 -5.31 -0.88 7.35
CA LEU A 299 -5.58 -0.51 8.74
C LEU A 299 -7.03 -0.88 9.05
N THR A 300 -7.23 -2.11 9.52
CA THR A 300 -8.56 -2.59 9.91
C THR A 300 -9.02 -1.90 11.20
N PRO A 301 -10.35 -1.82 11.47
CA PRO A 301 -10.87 -1.29 12.73
C PRO A 301 -10.25 -1.95 13.96
N GLN A 302 -9.96 -3.25 13.89
CA GLN A 302 -9.32 -4.04 14.94
C GLN A 302 -7.89 -3.55 15.21
N ARG A 303 -7.08 -3.40 14.16
CA ARG A 303 -5.71 -2.86 14.27
C ARG A 303 -5.71 -1.42 14.78
N ALA A 304 -6.64 -0.59 14.29
CA ALA A 304 -6.78 0.79 14.73
C ALA A 304 -7.17 0.90 16.20
N ALA A 305 -8.17 0.12 16.65
CA ALA A 305 -8.61 0.07 18.04
C ALA A 305 -7.49 -0.43 18.96
N PHE A 306 -6.74 -1.44 18.55
CA PHE A 306 -5.60 -1.95 19.31
C PHE A 306 -4.51 -0.88 19.49
N ILE A 307 -4.13 -0.16 18.41
CA ILE A 307 -3.18 0.96 18.51
C ILE A 307 -3.71 2.08 19.41
N GLN A 308 -5.00 2.42 19.26
CA GLN A 308 -5.65 3.46 20.05
C GLN A 308 -5.76 3.10 21.54
N SER A 309 -5.79 1.81 21.90
CA SER A 309 -5.80 1.37 23.31
C SER A 309 -4.58 1.84 24.10
N ALA A 310 -3.44 2.02 23.43
CA ALA A 310 -2.22 2.61 23.99
C ALA A 310 -2.16 4.15 23.85
N LYS A 311 -3.29 4.78 23.50
CA LYS A 311 -3.41 6.23 23.27
C LYS A 311 -2.44 6.76 22.20
N VAL A 312 -2.15 5.94 21.19
CA VAL A 312 -1.34 6.28 20.02
C VAL A 312 -2.25 6.54 18.83
N LYS A 313 -2.02 7.64 18.09
CA LYS A 313 -2.78 7.94 16.88
C LYS A 313 -2.23 7.14 15.70
N ALA A 314 -3.08 6.39 15.00
CA ALA A 314 -2.74 5.76 13.73
C ALA A 314 -3.13 6.67 12.55
N LEU A 315 -2.20 6.90 11.62
CA LEU A 315 -2.42 7.60 10.36
C LEU A 315 -2.05 6.68 9.20
N THR A 316 -3.01 6.34 8.35
CA THR A 316 -2.81 5.39 7.25
C THR A 316 -2.39 6.09 5.96
N ARG A 317 -1.59 5.37 5.17
CA ARG A 317 -1.15 5.72 3.82
C ARG A 317 -1.55 4.60 2.87
N TYR A 318 -2.28 4.95 1.84
CA TYR A 318 -2.60 4.02 0.77
C TYR A 318 -1.51 4.09 -0.29
N VAL A 319 -0.81 2.97 -0.52
CA VAL A 319 0.34 2.88 -1.42
C VAL A 319 0.25 1.58 -2.20
N ALA A 320 0.42 1.67 -3.52
CA ALA A 320 0.68 0.52 -4.38
C ALA A 320 2.00 0.71 -5.12
N THR A 321 2.57 -0.36 -5.65
CA THR A 321 3.91 -0.28 -6.27
C THR A 321 3.83 0.45 -7.61
N GLU A 322 2.76 0.17 -8.33
CA GLU A 322 2.42 0.62 -9.68
C GLU A 322 2.13 2.13 -9.74
N THR A 323 1.43 2.66 -8.73
CA THR A 323 1.00 4.06 -8.62
C THR A 323 1.88 4.91 -7.69
N GLY A 324 2.61 4.25 -6.78
CA GLY A 324 3.21 4.90 -5.62
C GLY A 324 2.14 5.26 -4.58
N LEU A 325 2.24 6.44 -3.99
CA LEU A 325 1.26 6.96 -3.05
C LEU A 325 -0.09 7.22 -3.74
N ILE A 326 -1.15 6.58 -3.24
CA ILE A 326 -2.53 6.72 -3.72
C ILE A 326 -3.30 7.72 -2.87
N GLY A 327 -3.11 7.70 -1.55
CA GLY A 327 -3.89 8.53 -0.64
C GLY A 327 -3.37 8.51 0.79
N ALA A 328 -3.93 9.40 1.62
CA ALA A 328 -3.53 9.57 3.01
C ALA A 328 -4.69 9.99 3.92
N SER A 329 -4.58 9.64 5.21
CA SER A 329 -5.65 9.86 6.19
C SER A 329 -6.15 11.30 6.24
N CYS A 330 -7.47 11.45 6.17
CA CYS A 330 -8.15 12.70 6.42
C CYS A 330 -7.97 13.14 7.88
N LYS A 331 -7.88 14.45 8.13
CA LYS A 331 -7.90 15.00 9.49
C LYS A 331 -9.29 14.90 10.13
N GLU A 332 -10.32 15.01 9.30
CA GLU A 332 -11.74 14.89 9.63
C GLU A 332 -12.27 13.51 9.21
N ALA A 333 -11.47 12.47 9.46
CA ALA A 333 -11.78 11.10 9.08
C ALA A 333 -13.07 10.59 9.75
N THR A 334 -13.96 9.97 8.98
CA THR A 334 -15.19 9.33 9.48
C THR A 334 -15.03 7.84 9.73
N ALA A 335 -13.91 7.24 9.28
CA ALA A 335 -13.51 5.86 9.54
C ALA A 335 -12.01 5.80 9.84
N CYS A 336 -11.54 4.71 10.46
CA CYS A 336 -10.14 4.57 10.85
C CYS A 336 -9.15 4.62 9.67
N ASP A 337 -9.60 4.24 8.47
CA ASP A 337 -8.85 4.24 7.23
C ASP A 337 -9.45 5.19 6.18
N ASP A 338 -10.20 6.22 6.60
CA ASP A 338 -10.70 7.27 5.71
C ASP A 338 -9.54 8.16 5.21
N MET A 339 -9.31 8.12 3.90
CA MET A 339 -8.20 8.75 3.22
C MET A 339 -8.66 9.59 2.04
N HIS A 340 -8.03 10.75 1.84
CA HIS A 340 -8.11 11.46 0.57
C HIS A 340 -7.34 10.70 -0.50
N ILE A 341 -7.91 10.61 -1.69
CA ILE A 341 -7.16 10.22 -2.88
C ILE A 341 -6.34 11.42 -3.36
N TYR A 342 -5.09 11.18 -3.76
CA TYR A 342 -4.24 12.18 -4.40
C TYR A 342 -4.70 12.42 -5.85
N MET A 343 -5.80 13.17 -5.97
CA MET A 343 -6.49 13.44 -7.23
C MET A 343 -5.64 14.19 -8.24
N ASP A 344 -4.57 14.86 -7.80
CA ASP A 344 -3.61 15.55 -8.65
C ASP A 344 -2.74 14.57 -9.47
N ARG A 345 -2.68 13.30 -9.04
CA ARG A 345 -1.88 12.24 -9.64
C ARG A 345 -2.72 11.07 -10.17
N LEU A 346 -3.90 10.87 -9.61
CA LEU A 346 -4.77 9.73 -9.92
C LEU A 346 -6.23 10.16 -10.13
N ALA A 347 -6.91 9.48 -11.05
CA ALA A 347 -8.36 9.37 -11.05
C ALA A 347 -8.75 7.96 -10.62
N ILE A 348 -9.91 7.84 -9.98
CA ILE A 348 -10.44 6.58 -9.46
C ILE A 348 -11.93 6.50 -9.75
N ILE A 349 -12.37 5.36 -10.27
CA ILE A 349 -13.79 4.99 -10.38
C ILE A 349 -13.98 3.58 -9.83
N GLN A 350 -15.22 3.11 -9.75
CA GLN A 350 -15.52 1.76 -9.28
C GLN A 350 -16.16 0.90 -10.36
N ARG A 351 -15.89 -0.40 -10.27
CA ARG A 351 -16.52 -1.42 -11.08
C ARG A 351 -17.07 -2.51 -10.17
N GLN A 352 -18.38 -2.74 -10.27
CA GLN A 352 -18.98 -3.92 -9.67
C GLN A 352 -18.40 -5.16 -10.34
N ARG A 353 -17.88 -6.04 -9.50
CA ARG A 353 -17.36 -7.33 -9.90
C ARG A 353 -17.93 -8.37 -8.97
N GLU A 354 -18.50 -9.42 -9.56
CA GLU A 354 -18.76 -10.63 -8.80
C GLU A 354 -17.43 -11.25 -8.37
N SER A 355 -17.38 -11.63 -7.10
CA SER A 355 -16.30 -12.46 -6.66
C SER A 355 -16.32 -13.73 -7.50
N MET A 356 -15.23 -13.98 -8.24
CA MET A 356 -15.00 -15.19 -9.07
C MET A 356 -15.50 -16.50 -8.46
N ILE A 357 -15.58 -16.57 -7.12
CA ILE A 357 -16.18 -17.67 -6.38
C ILE A 357 -17.04 -17.08 -5.25
N GLY A 358 -18.26 -17.58 -5.04
CA GLY A 358 -19.21 -17.17 -3.98
C GLY A 358 -20.22 -16.08 -4.33
N GLY A 359 -20.15 -15.44 -5.50
CA GLY A 359 -21.17 -14.50 -5.99
C GLY A 359 -21.30 -13.18 -5.22
N HIS A 360 -20.35 -12.84 -4.35
CA HIS A 360 -20.37 -11.56 -3.62
C HIS A 360 -20.00 -10.42 -4.55
N GLN A 361 -20.84 -9.41 -4.64
CA GLN A 361 -20.53 -8.19 -5.39
C GLN A 361 -19.56 -7.33 -4.59
N VAL A 362 -18.42 -6.97 -5.20
CA VAL A 362 -17.49 -5.99 -4.66
C VAL A 362 -17.31 -4.83 -5.64
N ASP A 363 -17.22 -3.62 -5.11
CA ASP A 363 -16.92 -2.41 -5.90
C ASP A 363 -15.42 -2.19 -5.99
N SER A 364 -14.78 -2.86 -6.96
CA SER A 364 -13.33 -2.77 -7.16
C SER A 364 -12.91 -1.41 -7.69
N TYR A 365 -11.77 -0.92 -7.23
CA TYR A 365 -11.19 0.33 -7.68
C TYR A 365 -10.51 0.18 -9.03
N LEU A 366 -10.82 1.11 -9.94
CA LEU A 366 -10.13 1.30 -11.20
C LEU A 366 -9.34 2.60 -11.14
N PHE A 367 -8.03 2.49 -11.30
CA PHE A 367 -7.12 3.62 -11.26
C PHE A 367 -6.73 4.08 -12.66
N THR A 368 -6.59 5.40 -12.82
CA THR A 368 -6.09 6.06 -14.02
C THR A 368 -5.00 7.04 -13.62
N ALA A 369 -3.84 6.96 -14.27
CA ALA A 369 -2.72 7.86 -14.01
C ALA A 369 -2.98 9.24 -14.66
N MET A 370 -2.66 10.31 -13.94
CA MET A 370 -2.93 11.68 -14.39
C MET A 370 -1.67 12.41 -14.87
N LEU A 371 -0.47 11.89 -14.58
CA LEU A 371 0.79 12.54 -14.93
C LEU A 371 1.66 11.63 -15.79
N THR A 372 2.34 12.22 -16.78
CA THR A 372 3.23 11.50 -17.70
C THR A 372 4.50 10.97 -17.04
N THR A 373 4.73 11.33 -15.77
CA THR A 373 5.82 10.86 -14.91
C THR A 373 5.54 9.53 -14.22
N ALA A 374 4.30 9.01 -14.28
CA ALA A 374 3.89 7.76 -13.64
C ALA A 374 4.76 6.57 -14.06
N GLY A 375 5.10 5.67 -13.13
CA GLY A 375 5.97 4.53 -13.42
C GLY A 375 5.35 3.53 -14.40
N LYS A 376 4.05 3.24 -14.23
CA LYS A 376 3.23 2.39 -15.11
C LYS A 376 2.15 3.25 -15.78
N VAL A 377 1.80 2.91 -17.02
CA VAL A 377 0.62 3.47 -17.69
C VAL A 377 -0.60 2.75 -17.12
N MET A 378 -1.57 3.51 -16.62
CA MET A 378 -2.82 2.99 -16.07
C MET A 378 -3.99 3.82 -16.59
N PHE A 379 -5.00 3.13 -17.11
CA PHE A 379 -6.26 3.69 -17.56
C PHE A 379 -7.35 2.69 -17.19
N ASN A 380 -8.27 3.05 -16.30
CA ASN A 380 -9.29 2.15 -15.76
C ASN A 380 -8.72 0.78 -15.35
N THR A 381 -7.69 0.76 -14.50
CA THR A 381 -6.93 -0.46 -14.18
C THR A 381 -7.16 -0.90 -12.74
N GLU A 382 -7.52 -2.17 -12.54
CA GLU A 382 -7.65 -2.77 -11.21
C GLU A 382 -6.26 -3.10 -10.63
N LEU A 383 -6.05 -2.77 -9.36
CA LEU A 383 -4.85 -3.18 -8.60
C LEU A 383 -5.14 -4.29 -7.58
N GLY A 384 -6.39 -4.75 -7.52
CA GLY A 384 -6.81 -5.80 -6.59
C GLY A 384 -7.44 -5.30 -5.31
N ASP A 385 -7.67 -4.00 -5.20
CA ASP A 385 -8.26 -3.36 -4.03
C ASP A 385 -9.71 -2.94 -4.29
N PHE A 386 -10.50 -2.90 -3.22
CA PHE A 386 -11.88 -2.44 -3.19
C PHE A 386 -12.17 -1.75 -1.85
N GLY A 387 -13.32 -1.08 -1.76
CA GLY A 387 -13.80 -0.47 -0.53
C GLY A 387 -14.85 0.59 -0.82
N ARG A 388 -15.12 1.45 0.16
CA ARG A 388 -16.11 2.51 0.01
C ARG A 388 -15.45 3.74 -0.64
N LEU A 389 -16.00 4.19 -1.76
CA LEU A 389 -15.65 5.46 -2.38
C LEU A 389 -16.73 6.50 -2.08
N THR A 390 -16.35 7.65 -1.55
CA THR A 390 -17.30 8.75 -1.26
C THR A 390 -16.76 10.07 -1.76
N VAL A 391 -17.66 10.99 -2.10
CA VAL A 391 -17.31 12.37 -2.42
C VAL A 391 -17.81 13.24 -1.29
N ARG A 392 -16.89 13.86 -0.55
CA ARG A 392 -17.21 14.79 0.53
C ARG A 392 -16.15 15.89 0.65
N PRO A 393 -16.53 17.16 0.81
CA PRO A 393 -15.58 18.20 1.18
C PRO A 393 -15.10 18.02 2.63
N CYS A 394 -13.90 18.51 2.93
CA CYS A 394 -13.38 18.74 4.28
C CYS A 394 -12.71 20.13 4.31
N ASP A 395 -12.55 20.71 5.50
CA ASP A 395 -11.78 21.96 5.65
C ASP A 395 -10.28 21.72 5.78
N CYS A 396 -9.87 20.46 5.81
CA CYS A 396 -8.50 20.02 5.84
C CYS A 396 -7.70 20.39 4.57
N VAL A 397 -6.36 20.33 4.64
CA VAL A 397 -5.46 20.83 3.57
C VAL A 397 -5.82 20.26 2.19
N PHE A 398 -6.12 18.96 2.13
CA PHE A 398 -6.49 18.27 0.89
C PHE A 398 -7.88 18.66 0.38
N GLY A 399 -8.87 18.86 1.25
CA GLY A 399 -10.19 19.34 0.84
C GLY A 399 -10.16 20.76 0.28
N ARG A 400 -9.33 21.64 0.85
CA ARG A 400 -9.08 22.99 0.28
C ARG A 400 -8.41 22.95 -1.09
N LEU A 401 -7.69 21.88 -1.43
CA LEU A 401 -7.14 21.62 -2.76
C LEU A 401 -8.17 21.00 -3.72
N GLY A 402 -9.40 20.77 -3.27
CA GLY A 402 -10.46 20.13 -4.04
C GLY A 402 -10.34 18.61 -4.12
N MET A 403 -9.50 17.97 -3.30
CA MET A 403 -9.35 16.51 -3.26
C MET A 403 -10.48 15.84 -2.48
N ASN A 404 -11.72 16.04 -2.92
CA ASN A 404 -12.91 15.64 -2.17
C ASN A 404 -13.32 14.17 -2.36
N VAL A 405 -12.51 13.38 -3.07
CA VAL A 405 -12.73 11.93 -3.22
C VAL A 405 -12.02 11.22 -2.07
N HIS A 406 -12.81 10.47 -1.30
CA HIS A 406 -12.38 9.70 -0.16
C HIS A 406 -12.53 8.21 -0.42
N VAL A 407 -11.58 7.45 0.10
CA VAL A 407 -11.69 5.99 0.23
C VAL A 407 -11.62 5.59 1.69
N SER A 408 -12.43 4.61 2.07
CA SER A 408 -12.40 3.98 3.39
C SER A 408 -12.72 2.49 3.25
N GLU A 409 -12.51 1.73 4.33
CA GLU A 409 -12.74 0.28 4.32
C GLU A 409 -11.95 -0.42 3.21
N VAL A 410 -10.72 0.04 2.95
CA VAL A 410 -9.91 -0.44 1.82
C VAL A 410 -9.42 -1.86 2.11
N ARG A 411 -9.76 -2.82 1.24
CA ARG A 411 -9.38 -4.23 1.36
C ARG A 411 -8.85 -4.76 0.03
N SER A 412 -8.04 -5.81 0.10
CA SER A 412 -7.61 -6.58 -1.07
C SER A 412 -8.64 -7.67 -1.39
N HIS A 413 -8.77 -8.07 -2.65
CA HIS A 413 -9.54 -9.24 -3.11
C HIS A 413 -9.02 -10.60 -2.58
N ASP A 414 -8.35 -10.65 -1.42
CA ASP A 414 -7.95 -11.89 -0.78
C ASP A 414 -9.21 -12.66 -0.37
N LYS A 415 -9.57 -13.63 -1.22
CA LYS A 415 -10.71 -14.54 -1.04
C LYS A 415 -10.21 -15.86 -0.47
N LEU A 416 -10.95 -16.39 0.49
CA LEU A 416 -10.84 -17.76 0.96
C LEU A 416 -11.94 -18.57 0.32
N THR A 417 -11.57 -19.61 -0.42
CA THR A 417 -12.52 -20.52 -1.03
C THR A 417 -12.24 -21.93 -0.55
N CYS A 418 -13.19 -22.52 0.19
CA CYS A 418 -13.14 -23.91 0.63
C CYS A 418 -14.54 -24.54 0.55
N GLU A 419 -14.61 -25.80 0.13
CA GLU A 419 -15.85 -26.58 0.05
C GLU A 419 -16.96 -25.88 -0.77
N GLY A 420 -16.60 -25.24 -1.89
CA GLY A 420 -17.54 -24.52 -2.77
C GLY A 420 -18.03 -23.17 -2.21
N MET A 421 -17.69 -22.83 -0.97
CA MET A 421 -18.08 -21.57 -0.33
C MET A 421 -16.92 -20.57 -0.31
N THR A 422 -17.22 -19.29 -0.51
CA THR A 422 -16.22 -18.21 -0.45
C THR A 422 -16.57 -17.18 0.59
N LEU A 423 -15.54 -16.80 1.35
CA LEU A 423 -15.61 -15.76 2.37
C LEU A 423 -14.54 -14.70 2.09
N LEU A 424 -14.88 -13.43 2.27
CA LEU A 424 -13.88 -12.37 2.22
C LEU A 424 -12.97 -12.49 3.44
N GLY A 425 -11.66 -12.38 3.24
CA GLY A 425 -10.70 -12.48 4.35
C GLY A 425 -11.00 -11.50 5.49
N SER A 426 -11.60 -10.33 5.21
CA SER A 426 -11.98 -9.34 6.20
C SER A 426 -13.13 -9.76 7.13
N GLN A 427 -14.07 -10.58 6.64
CA GLN A 427 -15.19 -11.09 7.47
C GLN A 427 -14.67 -12.16 8.42
N LEU A 428 -13.81 -13.07 7.93
CA LEU A 428 -13.15 -14.04 8.78
C LEU A 428 -12.23 -13.37 9.82
N ASP A 429 -11.51 -12.32 9.41
CA ASP A 429 -10.66 -11.52 10.30
C ASP A 429 -11.46 -10.96 11.48
N ALA A 430 -12.65 -10.40 11.23
CA ALA A 430 -13.52 -9.87 12.27
C ALA A 430 -13.99 -10.96 13.26
N ALA A 431 -14.46 -12.10 12.74
CA ALA A 431 -14.94 -13.22 13.57
C ALA A 431 -13.82 -13.83 14.43
N VAL A 432 -12.64 -14.06 13.84
CA VAL A 432 -11.50 -14.68 14.53
C VAL A 432 -10.87 -13.71 15.53
N TRP A 433 -10.81 -12.41 15.19
CA TRP A 433 -10.35 -11.37 16.11
C TRP A 433 -11.11 -11.40 17.44
N ALA A 434 -12.44 -11.48 17.42
CA ALA A 434 -13.25 -11.48 18.64
C ALA A 434 -12.86 -12.63 19.59
N VAL A 435 -12.58 -13.82 19.04
CA VAL A 435 -12.18 -15.01 19.82
C VAL A 435 -10.74 -14.87 20.34
N VAL A 436 -9.80 -14.42 19.49
CA VAL A 436 -8.40 -14.24 19.88
C VAL A 436 -8.25 -13.15 20.94
N GLN A 437 -8.98 -12.05 20.80
CA GLN A 437 -8.98 -10.95 21.77
C GLN A 437 -9.48 -11.42 23.14
N ALA A 438 -10.54 -12.22 23.19
CA ALA A 438 -11.06 -12.79 24.44
C ALA A 438 -10.03 -13.71 25.14
N ALA A 439 -9.16 -14.35 24.37
CA ALA A 439 -8.04 -15.14 24.88
C ALA A 439 -6.80 -14.31 25.25
N GLY A 440 -6.88 -12.97 25.18
CA GLY A 440 -5.79 -12.04 25.52
C GLY A 440 -4.78 -11.81 24.40
N GLY A 441 -5.08 -12.22 23.16
CA GLY A 441 -4.21 -12.09 22.01
C GLY A 441 -4.39 -10.78 21.24
N GLY A 442 -3.37 -10.41 20.48
CA GLY A 442 -3.37 -9.26 19.58
C GLY A 442 -3.70 -9.60 18.13
N PRO A 443 -3.96 -8.59 17.28
CA PRO A 443 -4.24 -8.77 15.85
C PRO A 443 -3.11 -9.46 15.05
N GLU A 444 -1.90 -9.51 15.61
CA GLU A 444 -0.72 -10.13 14.98
C GLU A 444 -0.43 -11.55 15.50
N ASP A 445 -1.28 -12.09 16.39
CA ASP A 445 -1.16 -13.44 16.95
C ASP A 445 -1.90 -14.52 16.16
N TYR A 446 -2.55 -14.17 15.04
CA TYR A 446 -3.18 -15.15 14.16
C TYR A 446 -2.96 -14.84 12.67
N GLN A 447 -3.14 -15.85 11.83
CA GLN A 447 -3.10 -15.75 10.37
C GLN A 447 -3.91 -16.88 9.73
N PHE A 448 -4.47 -16.63 8.53
CA PHE A 448 -5.22 -17.64 7.79
C PHE A 448 -4.33 -18.35 6.76
N TRP A 449 -4.34 -19.67 6.78
CA TRP A 449 -3.56 -20.51 5.89
C TRP A 449 -4.50 -21.40 5.06
N GLU A 450 -4.34 -21.34 3.75
CA GLU A 450 -5.04 -22.21 2.81
C GLU A 450 -4.14 -23.41 2.51
N THR A 451 -4.47 -24.57 3.06
CA THR A 451 -3.75 -25.85 2.90
C THR A 451 -4.58 -26.84 2.09
N GLN A 452 -3.97 -27.94 1.71
CA GLN A 452 -4.67 -29.11 1.15
C GLN A 452 -4.34 -30.30 2.04
N ASP A 453 -5.36 -31.07 2.42
CA ASP A 453 -5.13 -32.32 3.15
C ASP A 453 -4.65 -33.44 2.20
N ASP A 454 -4.30 -34.60 2.78
CA ASP A 454 -3.79 -35.77 2.03
C ASP A 454 -4.78 -36.31 0.99
N SER A 455 -6.07 -35.95 1.10
CA SER A 455 -7.12 -36.29 0.12
C SER A 455 -7.28 -35.26 -0.99
N GLY A 456 -6.50 -34.16 -0.94
CA GLY A 456 -6.53 -33.06 -1.89
C GLY A 456 -7.59 -32.01 -1.61
N LEU A 457 -8.34 -32.11 -0.51
CA LEU A 457 -9.38 -31.15 -0.14
C LEU A 457 -8.76 -29.88 0.47
N ALA A 458 -9.27 -28.72 0.05
CA ALA A 458 -8.82 -27.43 0.57
C ALA A 458 -9.27 -27.25 2.02
N ARG A 459 -8.31 -27.03 2.92
CA ARG A 459 -8.53 -26.72 4.33
C ARG A 459 -8.13 -25.30 4.62
N LEU A 460 -8.81 -24.70 5.59
CA LEU A 460 -8.53 -23.36 6.09
C LEU A 460 -8.04 -23.47 7.53
N GLU A 461 -6.72 -23.39 7.68
CA GLU A 461 -6.06 -23.41 8.97
C GLU A 461 -5.98 -21.99 9.53
N ILE A 462 -6.44 -21.82 10.76
CA ILE A 462 -6.26 -20.60 11.54
C ILE A 462 -5.01 -20.84 12.40
N ALA A 463 -3.87 -20.35 11.93
CA ALA A 463 -2.63 -20.40 12.67
C ALA A 463 -2.69 -19.36 13.80
N VAL A 464 -2.63 -19.82 15.05
CA VAL A 464 -2.61 -18.97 16.24
C VAL A 464 -1.29 -19.16 16.98
N SER A 465 -0.67 -18.04 17.35
CA SER A 465 0.61 -17.96 18.05
C SER A 465 0.61 -18.89 19.27
N PRO A 466 1.59 -19.82 19.37
CA PRO A 466 1.76 -20.68 20.54
C PRO A 466 1.94 -19.94 21.85
N MET A 467 2.33 -18.65 21.80
CA MET A 467 2.50 -17.78 22.98
C MET A 467 1.18 -17.42 23.65
N LEU A 468 0.07 -17.49 22.91
CA LEU A 468 -1.27 -17.35 23.48
C LEU A 468 -1.54 -18.56 24.39
N GLY A 469 -2.36 -18.40 25.43
CA GLY A 469 -2.71 -19.51 26.34
C GLY A 469 -3.28 -20.75 25.63
N PRO A 470 -3.47 -21.87 26.37
CA PRO A 470 -4.00 -23.10 25.77
C PRO A 470 -5.37 -22.84 25.15
N LEU A 471 -5.48 -23.12 23.85
CA LEU A 471 -6.74 -23.08 23.11
C LEU A 471 -7.17 -24.50 22.77
N VAL A 472 -8.40 -24.86 23.15
CA VAL A 472 -9.01 -26.12 22.72
C VAL A 472 -9.62 -25.90 21.33
N GLU A 473 -9.15 -26.65 20.35
CA GLU A 473 -9.51 -26.48 18.93
C GLU A 473 -11.03 -26.44 18.69
N THR A 474 -11.76 -27.39 19.25
CA THR A 474 -13.22 -27.48 19.09
C THR A 474 -13.92 -26.24 19.63
N GLN A 475 -13.57 -25.80 20.85
CA GLN A 475 -14.14 -24.60 21.47
C GLN A 475 -13.81 -23.34 20.67
N PHE A 476 -12.58 -23.25 20.14
CA PHE A 476 -12.15 -22.13 19.32
C PHE A 476 -12.93 -22.06 18.01
N ILE A 477 -13.02 -23.17 17.28
CA ILE A 477 -13.75 -23.25 16.00
C ILE A 477 -15.23 -22.97 16.22
N ASP A 478 -15.85 -23.54 17.26
CA ASP A 478 -17.25 -23.29 17.58
C ASP A 478 -17.52 -21.81 17.90
N ALA A 479 -16.60 -21.15 18.61
CA ALA A 479 -16.70 -19.72 18.88
C ALA A 479 -16.59 -18.88 17.59
N VAL A 480 -15.66 -19.22 16.69
CA VAL A 480 -15.52 -18.55 15.38
C VAL A 480 -16.77 -18.74 14.52
N LEU A 481 -17.29 -19.96 14.42
CA LEU A 481 -18.51 -20.26 13.66
C LEU A 481 -19.73 -19.54 14.24
N THR A 482 -19.79 -19.39 15.57
CA THR A 482 -20.85 -18.62 16.24
C THR A 482 -20.80 -17.13 15.85
N GLN A 483 -19.60 -16.54 15.78
CA GLN A 483 -19.44 -15.16 15.30
C GLN A 483 -19.85 -15.01 13.83
N LEU A 484 -19.44 -15.95 12.96
CA LEU A 484 -19.81 -15.92 11.54
C LEU A 484 -21.33 -16.01 11.32
N ARG A 485 -22.05 -16.77 12.16
CA ARG A 485 -23.52 -16.82 12.13
C ARG A 485 -24.16 -15.50 12.53
N ALA A 486 -23.61 -14.82 13.53
CA ALA A 486 -24.09 -13.52 13.98
C ALA A 486 -23.94 -12.44 12.90
N GLU A 487 -22.97 -12.58 11.98
CA GLU A 487 -22.79 -11.70 10.81
C GLU A 487 -23.65 -12.10 9.59
N ASN A 488 -24.70 -12.90 9.77
CA ASN A 488 -25.58 -13.43 8.71
C ASN A 488 -24.88 -14.33 7.66
N ILE A 489 -23.75 -14.95 8.01
CA ILE A 489 -23.01 -15.89 7.13
C ILE A 489 -23.35 -17.36 7.48
N SER A 490 -24.64 -17.62 7.75
CA SER A 490 -25.11 -18.89 8.33
C SER A 490 -24.91 -20.10 7.40
N LEU A 491 -25.16 -19.94 6.09
CA LEU A 491 -25.01 -21.01 5.09
C LEU A 491 -23.55 -21.49 4.97
N THR A 492 -22.60 -20.55 4.84
CA THR A 492 -21.15 -20.86 4.80
C THR A 492 -20.68 -21.49 6.10
N SER A 493 -21.12 -20.98 7.25
CA SER A 493 -20.76 -21.55 8.55
C SER A 493 -21.26 -22.98 8.74
N GLY A 494 -22.45 -23.31 8.22
CA GLY A 494 -23.04 -24.64 8.31
C GLY A 494 -22.29 -25.66 7.45
N VAL A 495 -21.98 -25.29 6.20
CA VAL A 495 -21.22 -26.15 5.28
C VAL A 495 -19.79 -26.37 5.79
N TRP A 496 -19.12 -25.32 6.27
CA TRP A 496 -17.75 -25.44 6.81
C TRP A 496 -17.68 -26.23 8.12
N GLN A 497 -18.73 -26.19 8.95
CA GLN A 497 -18.84 -27.05 10.12
C GLN A 497 -19.01 -28.52 9.72
N GLN A 498 -19.91 -28.80 8.76
CA GLN A 498 -20.17 -30.17 8.29
C GLN A 498 -18.94 -30.79 7.60
N ALA A 499 -18.17 -29.99 6.88
CA ALA A 499 -16.99 -30.44 6.15
C ALA A 499 -15.67 -30.37 6.94
N GLY A 500 -15.69 -29.93 8.21
CA GLY A 500 -14.49 -29.78 9.03
C GLY A 500 -13.43 -28.87 8.37
N THR A 501 -13.88 -27.82 7.70
CA THR A 501 -13.03 -26.97 6.85
C THR A 501 -12.06 -26.09 7.64
N LEU A 502 -12.51 -25.60 8.80
CA LEU A 502 -11.69 -24.81 9.70
C LEU A 502 -10.86 -25.73 10.60
N ARG A 503 -9.57 -25.44 10.74
CA ARG A 503 -8.68 -26.11 11.69
C ARG A 503 -7.93 -25.09 12.51
N LEU A 504 -7.72 -25.37 13.80
CA LEU A 504 -6.82 -24.56 14.62
C LEU A 504 -5.42 -25.14 14.53
N VAL A 505 -4.44 -24.34 14.11
CA VAL A 505 -3.03 -24.74 14.13
C VAL A 505 -2.28 -23.85 15.10
N ARG A 506 -1.47 -24.47 15.97
CA ARG A 506 -0.62 -23.75 16.93
C ARG A 506 0.72 -23.47 16.29
N ALA A 507 0.81 -22.37 15.55
CA ALA A 507 2.01 -21.97 14.83
C ALA A 507 2.17 -20.45 14.77
N GLN A 508 3.42 -19.99 14.60
CA GLN A 508 3.71 -18.57 14.47
C GLN A 508 3.26 -18.05 13.09
N PRO A 509 2.58 -16.89 13.02
CA PRO A 509 2.24 -16.26 11.74
C PRO A 509 3.47 -16.03 10.83
N HIS A 510 3.33 -16.31 9.53
CA HIS A 510 4.36 -16.09 8.52
C HIS A 510 4.40 -14.64 8.02
N TYR A 511 5.62 -14.18 7.76
CA TYR A 511 5.91 -12.85 7.22
C TYR A 511 6.56 -12.97 5.84
N THR A 512 6.18 -12.07 4.93
CA THR A 512 6.81 -11.99 3.61
C THR A 512 8.28 -11.58 3.72
N ARG A 513 9.06 -11.76 2.65
CA ARG A 513 10.45 -11.26 2.58
C ARG A 513 10.59 -9.75 2.86
N GLY A 514 9.53 -8.96 2.71
CA GLY A 514 9.55 -7.54 3.09
C GLY A 514 8.93 -7.26 4.46
N CYS A 515 8.84 -8.28 5.32
CA CYS A 515 8.40 -8.16 6.72
C CYS A 515 6.95 -7.69 6.90
N LYS A 516 6.09 -7.96 5.92
CA LYS A 516 4.63 -7.74 6.00
C LYS A 516 3.91 -9.03 6.40
N LYS A 517 2.86 -8.91 7.22
CA LYS A 517 1.94 -10.04 7.50
C LYS A 517 0.84 -10.02 6.43
N LEU A 518 0.70 -11.12 5.69
CA LEU A 518 -0.45 -11.29 4.80
C LEU A 518 -1.66 -11.76 5.62
N SER A 519 -2.85 -11.31 5.26
CA SER A 519 -4.08 -11.83 5.87
C SER A 519 -4.23 -13.33 5.60
N ILE A 520 -3.91 -13.76 4.37
CA ILE A 520 -4.04 -15.15 3.93
C ILE A 520 -2.72 -15.61 3.30
N VAL A 521 -2.26 -16.82 3.67
CA VAL A 521 -1.11 -17.51 3.09
C VAL A 521 -1.60 -18.75 2.37
N LYS A 522 -1.31 -18.89 1.07
CA LYS A 522 -1.61 -20.10 0.32
C LYS A 522 -0.42 -21.05 0.37
N ARG A 523 -0.63 -22.29 0.82
CA ARG A 523 0.39 -23.34 0.98
C ARG A 523 1.59 -22.87 1.82
N PRO A 524 1.41 -22.64 3.13
CA PRO A 524 2.54 -22.46 4.04
C PRO A 524 3.52 -23.64 3.88
N VAL A 525 4.81 -23.32 3.74
CA VAL A 525 5.90 -24.31 3.60
C VAL A 525 6.52 -24.59 4.95
#